data_AF-A0A2S6NL66-F1
#
_entry.id   AF-A0A2S6NL66-F1
#
_cell.length_a   1.000
_cell.length_b   1.000
_cell.length_c   1.000
_cell.angle_alpha   90.00
_cell.angle_beta   90.00
_cell.angle_gamma   90.00
#
_symmetry.space_group_name_H-M   'P 1'
#
loop_
_entity.id
_entity.type
_entity.pdbx_description
1 polymer ?
#
loop_
_entity_poly.entity_id
_entity_poly.type
_entity_poly.pdbx_seq_one_letter_code
_entity_poly.pdbx_strand_id
1 'polypeptide(L)'
;MDPLLLLAYFTLPAAITLIAFAALKLHERSAPPGEDVSPSESEQHEQVVKAPINNGARLGTLNHSEDAIAVYDDVVARYDTAGDPGLREPVARALVNKGYTLSMLNRNAEAIAVYDEVVARFGTAGDPGLRRPVATALVNKGFTLGTLNRSAEAIAVYDEVVARFGTAGDPGLRELVARALADKGFTLGTLNRSAEAIAVYDEVVAHFGATG
;
A
#
# COMPACT_ATOMS: atom_id res chain seq x y z
N MET A 1 -28.72 24.14 16.08
CA MET A 1 -27.43 24.14 15.36
C MET A 1 -26.40 24.75 16.30
N ASP A 2 -25.33 24.02 16.57
CA ASP A 2 -24.34 24.37 17.57
C ASP A 2 -23.26 25.30 16.96
N PRO A 3 -23.04 26.52 17.48
CA PRO A 3 -22.08 27.47 16.91
C PRO A 3 -20.61 27.00 16.97
N LEU A 4 -20.30 25.94 17.73
CA LEU A 4 -18.96 25.35 17.78
C LEU A 4 -18.65 24.44 16.58
N LEU A 5 -19.65 23.94 15.86
CA LEU A 5 -19.46 23.17 14.62
C LEU A 5 -19.11 24.04 13.41
N LEU A 6 -19.34 25.36 13.49
CA LEU A 6 -19.07 26.29 12.38
C LEU A 6 -17.58 26.71 12.28
N LEU A 7 -16.83 26.59 13.37
CA LEU A 7 -15.45 27.07 13.48
C LEU A 7 -14.40 26.05 13.03
N ALA A 8 -14.72 24.75 13.03
CA ALA A 8 -13.83 23.70 12.50
C ALA A 8 -13.78 23.68 10.95
N TYR A 9 -14.66 24.45 10.28
CA TYR A 9 -14.75 24.52 8.82
C TYR A 9 -13.77 25.52 8.18
N PHE A 10 -13.06 26.34 8.96
CA PHE A 10 -12.29 27.48 8.44
C PHE A 10 -10.76 27.31 8.39
N THR A 11 -10.23 26.11 8.61
CA THR A 11 -8.77 25.87 8.63
C THR A 11 -8.27 24.82 7.63
N LEU A 12 -9.07 24.44 6.64
CA LEU A 12 -8.58 23.66 5.49
C LEU A 12 -8.36 24.58 4.28
N PRO A 13 -7.29 24.39 3.48
CA PRO A 13 -7.10 25.17 2.26
C PRO A 13 -8.30 24.96 1.32
N ALA A 14 -8.97 26.06 0.97
CA ALA A 14 -10.28 26.12 0.31
C ALA A 14 -10.42 25.29 -0.99
N ALA A 15 -9.30 24.87 -1.60
CA ALA A 15 -9.28 24.05 -2.80
C ALA A 15 -9.76 22.60 -2.57
N ILE A 16 -9.52 22.01 -1.39
CA ILE A 16 -9.85 20.61 -1.11
C ILE A 16 -11.36 20.45 -0.82
N THR A 17 -11.94 21.39 -0.06
CA THR A 17 -13.39 21.46 0.16
C THR A 17 -14.15 21.67 -1.15
N LEU A 18 -13.59 22.44 -2.09
CA LEU A 18 -14.20 22.71 -3.39
C LEU A 18 -14.25 21.45 -4.28
N ILE A 19 -13.23 20.58 -4.24
CA ILE A 19 -13.21 19.33 -5.02
C ILE A 19 -14.23 18.32 -4.49
N ALA A 20 -14.31 18.16 -3.16
CA ALA A 20 -15.31 17.30 -2.53
C ALA A 20 -16.75 17.80 -2.81
N PHE A 21 -16.97 19.11 -2.78
CA PHE A 21 -18.29 19.71 -3.04
C PHE A 21 -18.67 19.69 -4.54
N ALA A 22 -17.69 19.83 -5.45
CA ALA A 22 -17.91 19.74 -6.88
C ALA A 22 -18.24 18.31 -7.33
N ALA A 23 -17.60 17.29 -6.73
CA ALA A 23 -17.93 15.89 -6.95
C ALA A 23 -19.35 15.54 -6.47
N LEU A 24 -19.77 16.08 -5.32
CA LEU A 24 -21.13 15.92 -4.79
C LEU A 24 -22.20 16.50 -5.74
N LYS A 25 -22.00 17.76 -6.19
CA LYS A 25 -22.97 18.45 -7.06
C LYS A 25 -23.04 17.92 -8.49
N LEU A 26 -21.98 17.30 -9.00
CA LEU A 26 -21.98 16.68 -10.33
C LEU A 26 -22.68 15.31 -10.33
N HIS A 27 -22.64 14.57 -9.22
CA HIS A 27 -23.37 13.32 -9.06
C HIS A 27 -24.89 13.54 -8.90
N GLU A 28 -25.29 14.56 -8.13
CA GLU A 28 -26.71 14.94 -7.93
C GLU A 28 -27.44 15.35 -9.23
N ARG A 29 -26.72 15.71 -10.29
CA ARG A 29 -27.33 16.12 -11.57
C ARG A 29 -27.54 14.99 -12.58
N SER A 30 -27.07 13.77 -12.31
CA SER A 30 -27.05 12.68 -13.31
C SER A 30 -27.82 11.42 -12.93
N ALA A 31 -28.45 11.33 -11.76
CA ALA A 31 -29.14 10.12 -11.32
C ALA A 31 -30.65 10.14 -11.67
N PRO A 32 -31.21 9.06 -12.26
CA PRO A 32 -32.64 8.93 -12.48
C PRO A 32 -33.38 8.79 -11.13
N PRO A 33 -34.63 9.29 -11.03
CA PRO A 33 -35.37 9.31 -9.77
C PRO A 33 -35.84 7.89 -9.42
N GLY A 34 -35.36 7.32 -8.31
CA GLY A 34 -35.95 6.06 -7.79
C GLY A 34 -35.14 5.26 -6.79
N GLU A 35 -33.84 5.50 -6.61
CA GLU A 35 -33.02 4.75 -5.65
C GLU A 35 -32.20 5.73 -4.82
N ASP A 36 -32.73 6.09 -3.64
CA ASP A 36 -32.00 6.87 -2.63
C ASP A 36 -30.99 5.95 -1.96
N VAL A 37 -29.89 5.67 -2.67
CA VAL A 37 -28.72 4.97 -2.12
C VAL A 37 -27.70 6.02 -1.72
N SER A 38 -28.06 6.84 -0.73
CA SER A 38 -27.07 7.66 -0.03
C SER A 38 -25.97 6.73 0.50
N PRO A 39 -24.69 6.91 0.12
CA PRO A 39 -23.63 6.01 0.55
C PRO A 39 -23.59 5.97 2.07
N SER A 40 -23.48 4.77 2.64
CA SER A 40 -23.31 4.57 4.08
C SER A 40 -22.09 5.37 4.60
N GLU A 41 -22.09 5.79 5.87
CA GLU A 41 -20.96 6.53 6.47
C GLU A 41 -19.62 5.79 6.28
N SER A 42 -19.64 4.45 6.26
CA SER A 42 -18.48 3.62 5.90
C SER A 42 -18.01 3.80 4.46
N GLU A 43 -18.93 3.84 3.49
CA GLU A 43 -18.60 4.07 2.09
C GLU A 43 -18.12 5.51 1.86
N GLN A 44 -18.66 6.47 2.60
CA GLN A 44 -18.22 7.86 2.58
C GLN A 44 -16.79 8.00 3.11
N HIS A 45 -16.49 7.41 4.26
CA HIS A 45 -15.13 7.37 4.81
C HIS A 45 -14.16 6.66 3.86
N GLU A 46 -14.56 5.53 3.29
CA GLU A 46 -13.75 4.77 2.36
C GLU A 46 -13.43 5.58 1.07
N GLN A 47 -14.42 6.27 0.50
CA GLN A 47 -14.21 7.13 -0.68
C GLN A 47 -13.30 8.31 -0.38
N VAL A 48 -13.46 8.94 0.79
CA VAL A 48 -12.64 10.07 1.23
C VAL A 48 -11.16 9.69 1.35
N VAL A 49 -10.83 8.45 1.72
CA VAL A 49 -9.43 8.01 1.83
C VAL A 49 -8.90 7.39 0.54
N LYS A 50 -9.72 6.69 -0.25
CA LYS A 50 -9.28 6.11 -1.54
C LYS A 50 -8.91 7.17 -2.57
N ALA A 51 -9.65 8.28 -2.61
CA ALA A 51 -9.42 9.37 -3.57
C ALA A 51 -8.00 9.96 -3.50
N PRO A 52 -7.47 10.41 -2.34
CA PRO A 52 -6.11 10.93 -2.26
C PRO A 52 -5.05 9.86 -2.53
N ILE A 53 -5.24 8.60 -2.11
CA ILE A 53 -4.29 7.52 -2.42
C ILE A 53 -4.18 7.29 -3.93
N ASN A 54 -5.31 7.27 -4.64
CA ASN A 54 -5.34 7.12 -6.09
C ASN A 54 -4.75 8.35 -6.80
N ASN A 55 -4.96 9.54 -6.24
CA ASN A 55 -4.37 10.77 -6.75
C ASN A 55 -2.84 10.75 -6.63
N GLY A 56 -2.31 10.40 -5.45
CA GLY A 56 -0.86 10.22 -5.26
C GLY A 56 -0.27 9.21 -6.25
N ALA A 57 -0.98 8.09 -6.49
CA ALA A 57 -0.49 7.06 -7.41
C ALA A 57 -0.39 7.58 -8.84
N ARG A 58 -1.40 8.34 -9.29
CA ARG A 58 -1.39 9.02 -10.58
C ARG A 58 -0.28 10.07 -10.69
N LEU A 59 -0.06 10.88 -9.63
CA LEU A 59 1.00 11.87 -9.63
C LEU A 59 2.39 11.23 -9.75
N GLY A 60 2.61 10.09 -9.09
CA GLY A 60 3.82 9.28 -9.25
C GLY A 60 4.04 8.84 -10.71
N THR A 61 2.98 8.49 -11.44
CA THR A 61 3.09 8.14 -12.88
C THR A 61 3.30 9.34 -13.79
N LEU A 62 2.97 10.56 -13.35
CA LEU A 62 3.13 11.81 -14.11
C LEU A 62 4.45 12.54 -13.80
N ASN A 63 5.40 11.87 -13.15
CA ASN A 63 6.68 12.43 -12.72
C ASN A 63 6.56 13.61 -11.72
N HIS A 64 5.42 13.70 -11.01
CA HIS A 64 5.19 14.63 -9.89
C HIS A 64 5.33 13.87 -8.56
N SER A 65 6.46 13.18 -8.40
CA SER A 65 6.68 12.23 -7.32
C SER A 65 6.73 12.89 -5.93
N GLU A 66 7.20 14.14 -5.82
CA GLU A 66 7.20 14.87 -4.54
C GLU A 66 5.78 15.27 -4.12
N ASP A 67 4.92 15.69 -5.06
CA ASP A 67 3.50 15.97 -4.78
C ASP A 67 2.77 14.69 -4.34
N ALA A 68 3.11 13.55 -4.96
CA ALA A 68 2.57 12.25 -4.56
C ALA A 68 2.96 11.90 -3.10
N ILE A 69 4.23 12.10 -2.74
CA ILE A 69 4.72 11.87 -1.37
C ILE A 69 3.97 12.77 -0.38
N ALA A 70 3.80 14.06 -0.69
CA ALA A 70 3.06 14.99 0.17
C ALA A 70 1.60 14.56 0.38
N VAL A 71 0.94 14.04 -0.66
CA VAL A 71 -0.43 13.50 -0.54
C VAL A 71 -0.48 12.27 0.35
N TYR A 72 0.51 11.37 0.27
CA TYR A 72 0.55 10.22 1.16
C TYR A 72 0.82 10.61 2.61
N ASP A 73 1.72 11.56 2.86
CA ASP A 73 1.99 12.09 4.19
C ASP A 73 0.75 12.71 4.82
N ASP A 74 -0.04 13.43 4.02
CA ASP A 74 -1.30 14.03 4.44
C ASP A 74 -2.37 12.97 4.78
N VAL A 75 -2.46 11.89 4.01
CA VAL A 75 -3.32 10.74 4.33
C VAL A 75 -2.89 10.12 5.67
N VAL A 76 -1.60 9.86 5.87
CA VAL A 76 -1.10 9.31 7.14
C VAL A 76 -1.43 10.26 8.29
N ALA A 77 -1.09 11.54 8.19
CA ALA A 77 -1.31 12.51 9.26
C ALA A 77 -2.79 12.65 9.66
N ARG A 78 -3.73 12.58 8.70
CA ARG A 78 -5.16 12.75 8.98
C ARG A 78 -5.83 11.51 9.54
N TYR A 79 -5.41 10.32 9.12
CA TYR A 79 -6.11 9.07 9.44
C TYR A 79 -5.40 8.20 10.47
N ASP A 80 -4.17 8.55 10.88
CA ASP A 80 -3.42 7.86 11.93
C ASP A 80 -3.97 8.15 13.34
N THR A 81 -4.60 9.31 13.56
CA THR A 81 -5.11 9.73 14.88
C THR A 81 -6.51 9.21 15.21
N ALA A 82 -7.22 8.62 14.26
CA ALA A 82 -8.64 8.32 14.43
C ALA A 82 -8.92 7.08 15.30
N GLY A 83 -7.95 6.19 15.50
CA GLY A 83 -8.15 4.91 16.19
C GLY A 83 -9.17 3.99 15.50
N ASP A 84 -9.68 4.38 14.34
CA ASP A 84 -10.70 3.68 13.57
C ASP A 84 -10.07 2.48 12.86
N PRO A 85 -10.50 1.24 13.17
CA PRO A 85 -10.05 0.05 12.48
C PRO A 85 -10.20 0.13 10.95
N GLY A 86 -11.27 0.78 10.45
CA GLY A 86 -11.55 0.92 9.01
C GLY A 86 -10.54 1.80 8.26
N LEU A 87 -9.77 2.62 8.97
CA LEU A 87 -8.78 3.51 8.37
C LEU A 87 -7.37 2.91 8.33
N ARG A 88 -7.13 1.78 9.00
CA ARG A 88 -5.80 1.15 9.09
C ARG A 88 -5.31 0.64 7.74
N GLU A 89 -6.15 -0.05 6.98
CA GLU A 89 -5.78 -0.54 5.64
C GLU A 89 -5.44 0.61 4.67
N PRO A 90 -6.27 1.67 4.55
CA PRO A 90 -5.91 2.82 3.74
C PRO A 90 -4.59 3.50 4.13
N VAL A 91 -4.32 3.66 5.43
CA VAL A 91 -3.04 4.21 5.92
C VAL A 91 -1.86 3.30 5.53
N ALA A 92 -2.00 1.99 5.72
CA ALA A 92 -0.98 1.02 5.31
C ALA A 92 -0.71 1.10 3.80
N ARG A 93 -1.75 1.21 2.97
CA ARG A 93 -1.62 1.39 1.51
C ARG A 93 -0.93 2.70 1.13
N ALA A 94 -1.23 3.81 1.81
CA ALA A 94 -0.58 5.09 1.57
C ALA A 94 0.92 5.01 1.84
N LEU A 95 1.33 4.39 2.96
CA LEU A 95 2.74 4.17 3.29
C LEU A 95 3.44 3.26 2.28
N VAL A 96 2.81 2.17 1.85
CA VAL A 96 3.37 1.29 0.79
C VAL A 96 3.63 2.09 -0.50
N ASN A 97 2.67 2.91 -0.92
CA ASN A 97 2.83 3.71 -2.13
C ASN A 97 3.89 4.80 -1.98
N LYS A 98 3.98 5.45 -0.80
CA LYS A 98 5.05 6.40 -0.48
C LYS A 98 6.42 5.73 -0.60
N GLY A 99 6.59 4.55 0.01
CA GLY A 99 7.83 3.78 -0.09
C GLY A 99 8.19 3.45 -1.53
N TYR A 100 7.20 3.07 -2.35
CA TYR A 100 7.43 2.78 -3.77
C TYR A 100 7.88 4.02 -4.55
N THR A 101 7.19 5.15 -4.37
CA THR A 101 7.55 6.42 -5.00
C THR A 101 8.96 6.88 -4.59
N LEU A 102 9.34 6.74 -3.32
CA LEU A 102 10.68 7.03 -2.84
C LEU A 102 11.73 6.13 -3.51
N SER A 103 11.45 4.84 -3.68
CA SER A 103 12.36 3.92 -4.37
C SER A 103 12.55 4.31 -5.84
N MET A 104 11.47 4.73 -6.53
CA MET A 104 11.54 5.23 -7.91
C MET A 104 12.38 6.52 -8.04
N LEU A 105 12.45 7.32 -6.99
CA LEU A 105 13.31 8.50 -6.89
C LEU A 105 14.75 8.18 -6.45
N ASN A 106 15.12 6.90 -6.34
CA ASN A 106 16.40 6.44 -5.77
C ASN A 106 16.64 6.87 -4.30
N ARG A 107 15.59 7.29 -3.58
CA ARG A 107 15.61 7.60 -2.15
C ARG A 107 15.44 6.31 -1.33
N ASN A 108 16.29 5.32 -1.63
CA ASN A 108 16.11 3.93 -1.20
C ASN A 108 16.16 3.74 0.33
N ALA A 109 16.98 4.51 1.05
CA ALA A 109 17.03 4.44 2.51
C ALA A 109 15.71 4.90 3.16
N GLU A 110 15.10 5.97 2.62
CA GLU A 110 13.81 6.47 3.08
C GLU A 110 12.68 5.50 2.72
N ALA A 111 12.72 4.91 1.52
CA ALA A 111 11.78 3.87 1.12
C ALA A 111 11.79 2.68 2.09
N ILE A 112 12.98 2.18 2.45
CA ILE A 112 13.14 1.08 3.40
C ILE A 112 12.57 1.47 4.78
N ALA A 113 12.85 2.68 5.28
CA ALA A 113 12.30 3.15 6.55
C ALA A 113 10.76 3.19 6.54
N VAL A 114 10.15 3.61 5.44
CA VAL A 114 8.69 3.62 5.28
C VAL A 114 8.12 2.19 5.22
N TYR A 115 8.79 1.24 4.55
CA TYR A 115 8.35 -0.16 4.57
C TYR A 115 8.49 -0.80 5.95
N ASP A 116 9.56 -0.49 6.68
CA ASP A 116 9.75 -0.92 8.08
C ASP A 116 8.65 -0.37 8.98
N GLU A 117 8.21 0.87 8.75
CA GLU A 117 7.09 1.49 9.45
C GLU A 117 5.77 0.73 9.19
N VAL A 118 5.49 0.30 7.95
CA VAL A 118 4.31 -0.53 7.64
C VAL A 118 4.35 -1.83 8.45
N VAL A 119 5.50 -2.52 8.46
CA VAL A 119 5.66 -3.80 9.19
C VAL A 119 5.54 -3.60 10.69
N ALA A 120 6.13 -2.54 11.25
CA ALA A 120 6.05 -2.24 12.67
C ALA A 120 4.62 -1.90 13.12
N ARG A 121 3.89 -1.10 12.35
CA ARG A 121 2.53 -0.63 12.69
C ARG A 121 1.45 -1.68 12.44
N PHE A 122 1.60 -2.51 11.41
CA PHE A 122 0.53 -3.37 10.91
C PHE A 122 0.90 -4.86 10.82
N GLY A 123 2.18 -5.22 10.98
CA GLY A 123 2.67 -6.57 10.71
C GLY A 123 2.20 -7.66 11.68
N THR A 124 1.68 -7.30 12.85
CA THR A 124 1.09 -8.24 13.83
C THR A 124 -0.44 -8.19 13.86
N ALA A 125 -1.06 -7.36 13.02
CA ALA A 125 -2.51 -7.24 13.00
C ALA A 125 -3.15 -8.50 12.42
N GLY A 126 -4.14 -9.05 13.11
CA GLY A 126 -4.94 -10.17 12.62
C GLY A 126 -5.97 -9.80 11.55
N ASP A 127 -6.01 -8.52 11.16
CA ASP A 127 -6.94 -7.99 10.17
C ASP A 127 -6.60 -8.50 8.75
N PRO A 128 -7.52 -9.21 8.09
CA PRO A 128 -7.32 -9.66 6.71
C PRO A 128 -6.95 -8.53 5.73
N GLY A 129 -7.51 -7.33 5.90
CA GLY A 129 -7.27 -6.18 5.01
C GLY A 129 -5.83 -5.67 5.07
N LEU A 130 -5.13 -5.88 6.19
CA LEU A 130 -3.75 -5.45 6.38
C LEU A 130 -2.71 -6.43 5.83
N ARG A 131 -3.09 -7.69 5.60
CA ARG A 131 -2.13 -8.73 5.17
C ARG A 131 -1.50 -8.40 3.83
N ARG A 132 -2.28 -7.94 2.85
CA ARG A 132 -1.77 -7.58 1.51
C ARG A 132 -0.83 -6.36 1.56
N PRO A 133 -1.19 -5.21 2.17
CA PRO A 133 -0.26 -4.10 2.32
C PRO A 133 1.06 -4.48 3.00
N VAL A 134 1.01 -5.28 4.07
CA VAL A 134 2.23 -5.75 4.77
C VAL A 134 3.09 -6.64 3.87
N ALA A 135 2.48 -7.60 3.16
CA ALA A 135 3.20 -8.45 2.22
C ALA A 135 3.84 -7.64 1.09
N THR A 136 3.12 -6.66 0.52
CA THR A 136 3.64 -5.75 -0.51
C THR A 136 4.81 -4.91 0.01
N ALA A 137 4.73 -4.39 1.23
CA ALA A 137 5.82 -3.62 1.84
C ALA A 137 7.10 -4.47 1.96
N LEU A 138 6.97 -5.71 2.44
CA LEU A 138 8.11 -6.64 2.57
C LEU A 138 8.72 -7.00 1.21
N VAL A 139 7.90 -7.35 0.20
CA VAL A 139 8.39 -7.64 -1.16
C VAL A 139 9.15 -6.45 -1.73
N ASN A 140 8.57 -5.24 -1.64
CA ASN A 140 9.22 -4.05 -2.15
C ASN A 140 10.49 -3.70 -1.36
N LYS A 141 10.49 -3.87 -0.03
CA LYS A 141 11.70 -3.71 0.80
C LYS A 141 12.81 -4.66 0.36
N GLY A 142 12.50 -5.94 0.15
CA GLY A 142 13.45 -6.92 -0.36
C GLY A 142 14.05 -6.49 -1.70
N PHE A 143 13.20 -6.01 -2.61
CA PHE A 143 13.65 -5.53 -3.92
C PHE A 143 14.58 -4.32 -3.78
N THR A 144 14.20 -3.31 -3.01
CA THR A 144 15.00 -2.11 -2.76
C THR A 144 16.32 -2.43 -2.03
N LEU A 145 16.36 -3.44 -1.15
CA LEU A 145 17.61 -3.93 -0.55
C LEU A 145 18.52 -4.56 -1.60
N GLY A 146 17.94 -5.35 -2.52
CA GLY A 146 18.65 -5.94 -3.65
C GLY A 146 19.29 -4.90 -4.56
N THR A 147 18.58 -3.80 -4.89
CA THR A 147 19.15 -2.71 -5.72
C THR A 147 20.32 -1.99 -5.04
N LEU A 148 20.37 -2.02 -3.70
CA LEU A 148 21.50 -1.52 -2.90
C LEU A 148 22.63 -2.55 -2.70
N ASN A 149 22.57 -3.71 -3.35
CA ASN A 149 23.49 -4.84 -3.16
C ASN A 149 23.50 -5.39 -1.71
N ARG A 150 22.43 -5.17 -0.94
CA ARG A 150 22.25 -5.72 0.42
C ARG A 150 21.57 -7.09 0.35
N SER A 151 22.14 -7.99 -0.46
CA SER A 151 21.49 -9.24 -0.89
C SER A 151 21.14 -10.19 0.27
N ALA A 152 21.95 -10.25 1.32
CA ALA A 152 21.66 -11.10 2.49
C ALA A 152 20.40 -10.63 3.23
N GLU A 153 20.22 -9.31 3.36
CA GLU A 153 19.05 -8.70 4.00
C GLU A 153 17.82 -8.83 3.11
N ALA A 154 17.97 -8.68 1.79
CA ALA A 154 16.89 -8.93 0.83
C ALA A 154 16.35 -10.36 0.94
N ILE A 155 17.24 -11.36 0.97
CA ILE A 155 16.87 -12.77 1.14
C ILE A 155 16.12 -12.99 2.45
N ALA A 156 16.62 -12.44 3.57
CA ALA A 156 15.95 -12.55 4.87
C ALA A 156 14.53 -11.96 4.85
N VAL A 157 14.33 -10.83 4.17
CA VAL A 157 13.00 -10.21 4.01
C VAL A 157 12.09 -11.08 3.13
N TYR A 158 12.59 -11.70 2.06
CA TYR A 158 11.77 -12.63 1.27
C TYR A 158 11.40 -13.89 2.05
N ASP A 159 12.32 -14.43 2.86
CA ASP A 159 12.03 -15.54 3.77
C ASP A 159 10.93 -15.18 4.78
N GLU A 160 10.92 -13.94 5.26
CA GLU A 160 9.86 -13.43 6.13
C GLU A 160 8.49 -13.40 5.42
N VAL A 161 8.42 -13.01 4.13
CA VAL A 161 7.18 -13.06 3.34
C VAL A 161 6.65 -14.49 3.28
N VAL A 162 7.51 -15.46 2.96
CA VAL A 162 7.13 -16.88 2.87
C VAL A 162 6.67 -17.41 4.22
N ALA A 163 7.40 -17.11 5.30
CA ALA A 163 7.05 -17.55 6.65
C ALA A 163 5.69 -17.00 7.12
N ARG A 164 5.36 -15.75 6.80
CA ARG A 164 4.11 -15.10 7.24
C ARG A 164 2.91 -15.40 6.34
N PHE A 165 3.13 -15.60 5.04
CA PHE A 165 2.04 -15.63 4.05
C PHE A 165 2.04 -16.87 3.14
N GLY A 166 3.03 -17.76 3.24
CA GLY A 166 3.20 -18.89 2.32
C GLY A 166 2.05 -19.88 2.25
N THR A 167 1.23 -19.97 3.31
CA THR A 167 0.05 -20.85 3.35
C THR A 167 -1.28 -20.11 3.10
N ALA A 168 -1.23 -18.83 2.73
CA ALA A 168 -2.44 -18.04 2.50
C ALA A 168 -3.22 -18.57 1.28
N GLY A 169 -4.52 -18.81 1.45
CA GLY A 169 -5.42 -19.16 0.34
C GLY A 169 -5.82 -17.96 -0.52
N ASP A 170 -5.53 -16.74 -0.08
CA ASP A 170 -5.83 -15.51 -0.81
C ASP A 170 -4.99 -15.40 -2.10
N PRO A 171 -5.60 -15.28 -3.29
CA PRO A 171 -4.86 -15.24 -4.55
C PRO A 171 -3.83 -14.10 -4.64
N GLY A 172 -4.16 -12.90 -4.11
CA GLY A 172 -3.24 -11.76 -4.11
C GLY A 172 -2.02 -11.98 -3.23
N LEU A 173 -2.20 -12.57 -2.04
CA LEU A 173 -1.08 -12.98 -1.19
C LEU A 173 -0.24 -14.09 -1.82
N ARG A 174 -0.88 -15.06 -2.49
CA ARG A 174 -0.17 -16.13 -3.21
C ARG A 174 0.73 -15.56 -4.30
N GLU A 175 0.26 -14.58 -5.07
CA GLU A 175 1.06 -13.88 -6.07
C GLU A 175 2.26 -13.15 -5.45
N LEU A 176 2.06 -12.45 -4.33
CA LEU A 176 3.13 -11.77 -3.61
C LEU A 176 4.18 -12.75 -3.05
N VAL A 177 3.76 -13.91 -2.53
CA VAL A 177 4.67 -14.96 -2.08
C VAL A 177 5.46 -15.54 -3.25
N ALA A 178 4.80 -15.85 -4.37
CA ALA A 178 5.47 -16.35 -5.56
C ALA A 178 6.51 -15.36 -6.08
N ARG A 179 6.17 -14.06 -6.08
CA ARG A 179 7.10 -12.98 -6.42
C ARG A 179 8.30 -12.92 -5.46
N ALA A 180 8.07 -12.99 -4.15
CA ALA A 180 9.15 -13.00 -3.16
C ALA A 180 10.13 -14.16 -3.39
N LEU A 181 9.61 -15.37 -3.65
CA LEU A 181 10.43 -16.53 -3.97
C LEU A 181 11.20 -16.33 -5.29
N ALA A 182 10.57 -15.81 -6.34
CA ALA A 182 11.24 -15.53 -7.61
C ALA A 182 12.39 -14.52 -7.45
N ASP A 183 12.14 -13.43 -6.71
CA ASP A 183 13.14 -12.40 -6.43
C ASP A 183 14.27 -12.92 -5.52
N LYS A 184 13.95 -13.80 -4.56
CA LYS A 184 14.94 -14.54 -3.76
C LYS A 184 15.82 -15.43 -4.63
N GLY A 185 15.22 -16.22 -5.51
CA GLY A 185 15.94 -17.08 -6.45
C GLY A 185 16.89 -16.29 -7.34
N PHE A 186 16.42 -15.14 -7.86
CA PHE A 186 17.26 -14.24 -8.66
C PHE A 186 18.44 -13.71 -7.84
N THR A 187 18.18 -13.26 -6.62
CA THR A 187 19.21 -12.73 -5.69
C THR A 187 20.24 -13.81 -5.31
N LEU A 188 19.82 -15.06 -5.13
CA LEU A 188 20.74 -16.17 -4.90
C LEU A 188 21.61 -16.46 -6.13
N GLY A 189 21.02 -16.37 -7.32
CA GLY A 189 21.73 -16.50 -8.60
C GLY A 189 22.83 -15.44 -8.77
N THR A 190 22.55 -14.17 -8.46
CA THR A 190 23.56 -13.09 -8.54
C THR A 190 24.70 -13.28 -7.54
N LEU A 191 24.47 -14.01 -6.45
CA LEU A 191 25.50 -14.43 -5.47
C LEU A 191 26.22 -15.73 -5.85
N ASN A 192 25.98 -16.30 -7.03
CA ASN A 192 26.49 -17.61 -7.46
C ASN A 192 26.08 -18.79 -6.56
N ARG A 193 24.95 -18.67 -5.85
CA ARG A 193 24.37 -19.74 -5.00
C ARG A 193 23.35 -20.55 -5.80
N SER A 194 23.76 -21.08 -6.96
CA SER A 194 22.86 -21.62 -7.97
C SER A 194 22.02 -22.82 -7.50
N ALA A 195 22.57 -23.69 -6.64
CA ALA A 195 21.81 -24.81 -6.09
C ALA A 195 20.63 -24.36 -5.23
N GLU A 196 20.82 -23.30 -4.44
CA GLU A 196 19.76 -22.72 -3.61
C GLU A 196 18.74 -21.94 -4.44
N ALA A 197 19.20 -21.25 -5.49
CA ALA A 197 18.31 -20.57 -6.44
C ALA A 197 17.38 -21.57 -7.15
N ILE A 198 17.91 -22.70 -7.62
CA ILE A 198 17.12 -23.77 -8.24
C ILE A 198 16.08 -24.32 -7.27
N ALA A 199 16.49 -24.64 -6.03
CA ALA A 199 15.56 -25.14 -5.02
C ALA A 199 14.39 -24.18 -4.76
N VAL A 200 14.66 -22.86 -4.74
CA VAL A 200 13.61 -21.84 -4.59
C VAL A 200 12.69 -21.77 -5.82
N TYR A 201 13.22 -21.87 -7.04
CA TYR A 201 12.38 -21.88 -8.24
C TYR A 201 11.51 -23.14 -8.34
N ASP A 202 12.05 -24.29 -7.94
CA ASP A 202 11.28 -25.54 -7.86
C ASP A 202 10.12 -25.40 -6.87
N GLU A 203 10.33 -24.72 -5.73
CA GLU A 203 9.27 -24.41 -4.77
C GLU A 203 8.16 -23.56 -5.40
N VAL A 204 8.53 -22.53 -6.21
CA VAL A 204 7.55 -21.70 -6.93
C VAL A 204 6.71 -22.56 -7.88
N VAL A 205 7.36 -23.40 -8.70
CA VAL A 205 6.66 -24.26 -9.67
C VAL A 205 5.75 -25.25 -8.96
N ALA A 206 6.22 -25.88 -7.87
CA ALA A 206 5.44 -26.86 -7.12
C ALA A 206 4.17 -26.26 -6.48
N HIS A 207 4.25 -25.03 -5.95
CA HIS A 207 3.15 -24.41 -5.19
C HIS A 207 2.27 -23.47 -6.04
N PHE A 208 2.77 -22.99 -7.17
CA PHE A 208 2.09 -21.98 -8.00
C PHE A 208 2.02 -22.33 -9.49
N GLY A 209 2.74 -23.35 -9.95
CA GLY A 209 2.74 -23.78 -11.36
C GLY A 209 1.57 -24.70 -11.76
N ALA A 210 0.76 -25.16 -10.82
CA ALA A 210 -0.38 -26.04 -11.10
C ALA A 210 -1.68 -25.23 -11.38
N THR A 211 -1.77 -24.62 -12.56
CA THR A 211 -3.04 -24.36 -13.28
C THR A 211 -2.76 -24.05 -14.75
N GLY A 212 -3.20 -24.93 -15.66
CA GLY A 212 -3.56 -24.62 -17.06
C GLY A 212 -2.44 -24.65 -18.09
#